data_AF-A0A7S0VHQ6-F1
#
_entry.id   AF-A0A7S0VHQ6-F1
#
_cell.length_a   1.000
_cell.length_b   1.000
_cell.length_c   1.000
_cell.angle_alpha   90.00
_cell.angle_beta   90.00
_cell.angle_gamma   90.00
#
_symmetry.space_group_name_H-M   'P 1'
#
loop_
_entity.id
_entity.type
_entity.pdbx_description
1 polymer ?
#
loop_
_entity_poly.entity_id
_entity_poly.type
_entity_poly.pdbx_seq_one_letter_code
_entity_poly.pdbx_strand_id
1 'polypeptide(L)'
;GVGVDGSKGCASALKWVLSNIYRRGDIIVLINCQPLQFIPGAGYGTGTTFVALEEKSKVRGNRLLQKYMGICEDKGVRTAQILARGDPGRELVEVAEAHRCSVV
;
A
#
# COMPACT_ATOMS: atom_id res chain seq x y z
N GLY A 1 6.00 -1.69 -8.62
CA GLY A 1 5.06 -1.29 -7.57
C GLY A 1 5.54 -0.01 -6.94
N VAL A 2 4.68 0.68 -6.18
CA VAL A 2 5.05 1.82 -5.34
C VAL A 2 4.47 1.60 -3.95
N GLY A 3 5.34 1.56 -2.94
CA GLY A 3 4.94 1.51 -1.54
C GLY A 3 4.36 2.85 -1.08
N VAL A 4 3.17 2.83 -0.50
CA VAL A 4 2.52 4.00 0.09
C VAL A 4 2.22 3.76 1.56
N ASP A 5 2.80 4.57 2.43
CA ASP A 5 2.66 4.51 3.89
C ASP A 5 1.99 5.78 4.47
N GLY A 6 1.68 6.74 3.60
CA GLY A 6 1.13 8.05 3.98
C GLY A 6 2.19 9.07 4.44
N SER A 7 3.47 8.72 4.39
CA SER A 7 4.56 9.68 4.62
C SER A 7 4.65 10.71 3.50
N LYS A 8 5.34 11.83 3.76
CA LYS A 8 5.66 12.81 2.71
C LYS A 8 6.56 12.20 1.63
N GLY A 9 7.41 11.25 2.01
CA GLY A 9 8.36 10.58 1.11
C GLY A 9 7.66 9.80 0.00
N CYS A 10 6.62 9.02 0.33
CA CYS A 10 5.94 8.21 -0.69
C CYS A 10 5.19 9.06 -1.74
N ALA A 11 4.72 10.26 -1.38
CA ALA A 11 4.12 11.18 -2.36
C ALA A 11 5.15 11.69 -3.37
N SER A 12 6.37 12.00 -2.93
CA SER A 12 7.46 12.39 -3.81
C SER A 12 7.92 11.22 -4.68
N ALA A 13 8.01 10.01 -4.11
CA ALA A 13 8.37 8.80 -4.86
C ALA A 13 7.35 8.51 -5.97
N LEU A 14 6.05 8.56 -5.67
CA LEU A 14 5.00 8.38 -6.68
C LEU A 14 5.09 9.42 -7.80
N LYS A 15 5.30 10.70 -7.45
CA LYS A 15 5.48 11.76 -8.46
C LYS A 15 6.69 11.48 -9.35
N TRP A 16 7.80 11.03 -8.76
CA TRP A 16 9.00 10.69 -9.51
C TRP A 16 8.75 9.52 -10.47
N VAL A 17 8.09 8.46 -10.02
CA VAL A 17 7.71 7.31 -10.88
C VAL A 17 6.82 7.75 -12.04
N LEU A 18 5.81 8.58 -11.77
CA LEU A 18 4.92 9.11 -12.80
C LEU A 18 5.63 9.99 -13.83
N SER A 19 6.71 10.68 -13.44
CA SER A 19 7.46 11.58 -14.33
C SER A 19 8.60 10.90 -15.09
N ASN A 20 9.16 9.79 -14.57
CA ASN A 20 10.40 9.21 -15.11
C ASN A 20 10.26 7.78 -15.59
N ILE A 21 9.37 6.99 -14.98
CA ILE A 21 9.27 5.55 -15.21
C ILE A 21 8.02 5.21 -16.03
N TYR A 22 6.89 5.83 -15.67
CA TYR A 22 5.60 5.54 -16.31
C TYR A 22 5.63 5.80 -17.81
N ARG A 23 5.13 4.83 -18.58
CA ARG A 23 4.85 4.95 -20.01
C ARG A 23 3.36 4.73 -20.27
N ARG A 24 2.85 5.34 -21.34
CA ARG A 24 1.44 5.19 -21.73
C ARG A 24 1.12 3.71 -21.94
N GLY A 25 0.14 3.21 -21.21
CA GLY A 25 -0.25 1.79 -21.24
C GLY A 25 0.25 0.98 -20.04
N ASP A 26 1.17 1.51 -19.24
CA ASP A 26 1.58 0.85 -18.01
C ASP A 26 0.47 0.86 -16.94
N ILE A 27 0.60 -0.04 -15.96
CA ILE A 27 -0.24 -0.09 -14.77
C ILE A 27 0.67 0.12 -13.56
N ILE A 28 0.34 1.10 -12.72
CA ILE A 28 1.06 1.32 -11.47
C ILE A 28 0.37 0.55 -10.34
N VAL A 29 1.10 -0.37 -9.72
CA VAL A 29 0.63 -1.11 -8.54
C VAL A 29 0.96 -0.33 -7.28
N LEU A 30 -0.05 0.18 -6.57
CA LEU A 30 0.07 0.87 -5.29
C LEU A 30 -0.10 -0.12 -4.15
N ILE A 31 0.87 -0.14 -3.22
CA ILE A 31 0.92 -1.15 -2.14
C ILE A 31 0.96 -0.42 -0.80
N ASN A 32 -0.03 -0.66 0.07
CA ASN A 32 0.04 -0.26 1.47
C ASN A 32 0.25 -1.53 2.30
N CYS A 33 1.39 -1.63 2.99
CA CYS A 33 1.64 -2.73 3.92
C CYS A 33 1.29 -2.31 5.34
N GLN A 34 0.48 -3.12 6.01
CA GLN A 34 0.06 -2.90 7.38
C GLN A 34 0.87 -3.81 8.31
N PRO A 35 1.63 -3.25 9.26
CA PRO A 35 2.44 -4.07 10.15
C PRO A 35 1.55 -4.95 11.02
N LEU A 36 2.02 -6.17 11.29
CA LEU A 36 1.40 -7.05 12.26
C LEU A 36 1.53 -6.42 13.64
N GLN A 37 0.41 -5.95 14.20
CA GLN A 37 0.40 -5.44 15.57
C GLN A 37 0.52 -6.62 16.54
N PHE A 38 1.72 -6.83 17.05
CA PHE A 38 1.96 -7.74 18.16
C PHE A 38 1.78 -6.97 19.48
N ILE A 39 0.78 -7.37 20.28
CA ILE A 39 0.60 -6.85 21.63
C ILE A 39 0.97 -7.98 22.61
N PRO A 40 2.14 -7.91 23.27
CA PRO A 40 2.53 -8.92 24.26
C PRO A 40 1.52 -8.94 25.42
N GLY A 41 1.06 -10.14 25.81
CA GLY A 41 0.20 -10.33 27.00
C GLY A 41 -1.31 -10.32 26.75
N ALA A 42 -1.76 -10.25 25.49
CA ALA A 42 -3.17 -10.27 25.15
C ALA A 42 -3.75 -11.70 25.20
N GLY A 43 -4.11 -12.16 26.39
CA GLY A 43 -4.88 -13.38 26.61
C GLY A 43 -6.31 -13.30 26.06
N TYR A 44 -7.01 -14.45 26.07
CA TYR A 44 -8.30 -14.81 25.45
C TYR A 44 -9.53 -13.84 25.59
N GLY A 45 -9.39 -12.61 26.09
CA GLY A 45 -10.46 -11.61 26.25
C GLY A 45 -10.40 -10.38 25.34
N THR A 46 -9.33 -10.19 24.56
CA THR A 46 -9.08 -8.97 23.74
C THR A 46 -9.55 -9.06 22.28
N GLY A 47 -10.27 -10.11 21.89
CA GLY A 47 -10.65 -10.37 20.50
C GLY A 47 -11.40 -9.21 19.83
N THR A 48 -12.31 -8.55 20.54
CA THR A 48 -13.08 -7.41 20.02
C THR A 48 -12.22 -6.17 19.81
N THR A 49 -11.25 -5.92 20.69
CA THR A 49 -10.29 -4.81 20.56
C THR A 49 -9.35 -5.02 19.38
N PHE A 50 -8.87 -6.25 19.17
CA PHE A 50 -8.04 -6.59 18.01
C PHE A 50 -8.79 -6.44 16.68
N VAL A 51 -10.02 -6.95 16.60
CA VAL A 51 -10.85 -6.80 15.40
C VAL A 51 -11.10 -5.32 15.09
N ALA A 52 -11.44 -4.51 16.09
CA ALA A 52 -11.66 -3.08 15.89
C ALA A 52 -10.39 -2.33 15.47
N LEU A 53 -9.22 -2.72 15.98
CA LEU A 53 -7.94 -2.10 15.64
C LEU A 53 -7.47 -2.50 14.24
N GLU A 54 -7.68 -3.76 13.85
CA GLU A 54 -7.45 -4.24 12.49
C GLU A 54 -8.37 -3.52 11.49
N GLU A 55 -9.66 -3.37 11.82
CA GLU A 55 -10.62 -2.68 10.97
C GLU A 55 -10.24 -1.21 10.77
N LYS A 56 -9.88 -0.50 11.85
CA LYS A 56 -9.37 0.88 11.75
C LYS A 56 -8.14 0.97 10.85
N SER A 57 -7.25 0.00 10.95
CA SER A 57 -6.01 -0.01 10.17
C SER A 57 -6.32 -0.26 8.68
N LYS A 58 -7.23 -1.21 8.36
CA LYS A 58 -7.73 -1.46 7.00
C LYS A 58 -8.38 -0.23 6.38
N VAL A 59 -9.29 0.43 7.11
CA VAL A 59 -9.96 1.66 6.65
C VAL A 59 -8.94 2.76 6.35
N ARG A 60 -7.93 2.92 7.23
CA ARG A 60 -6.84 3.88 7.00
C ARG A 60 -6.01 3.54 5.77
N GLY A 61 -5.66 2.26 5.59
CA GLY A 61 -4.88 1.79 4.44
C GLY A 61 -5.61 2.00 3.12
N ASN A 62 -6.89 1.61 3.06
CA ASN A 62 -7.75 1.84 1.90
C ASN A 62 -7.90 3.33 1.59
N ARG A 63 -8.10 4.18 2.60
CA ARG A 63 -8.19 5.63 2.39
C ARG A 63 -6.92 6.22 1.80
N LEU A 64 -5.74 5.71 2.20
CA LEU A 64 -4.47 6.12 1.62
C LEU A 64 -4.36 5.67 0.16
N LEU A 65 -4.65 4.40 -0.14
CA LEU A 65 -4.62 3.88 -1.50
C LEU A 65 -5.55 4.66 -2.43
N GLN A 66 -6.78 4.95 -2.00
CA GLN A 66 -7.74 5.77 -2.74
C GLN A 66 -7.22 7.19 -3.01
N LYS A 67 -6.59 7.82 -2.01
CA LYS A 67 -5.98 9.15 -2.18
C LYS A 67 -4.90 9.14 -3.26
N TYR A 68 -4.00 8.15 -3.26
CA TYR A 68 -2.92 8.08 -4.25
C TYR A 68 -3.39 7.60 -5.62
N MET A 69 -4.45 6.79 -5.67
CA MET A 69 -5.12 6.44 -6.91
C MET A 69 -5.68 7.70 -7.58
N GLY A 70 -6.37 8.58 -6.86
CA GLY A 70 -6.89 9.83 -7.42
C GLY A 70 -5.80 10.67 -8.11
N ILE A 71 -4.61 10.75 -7.51
CA ILE A 71 -3.45 11.46 -8.12
C ILE A 71 -3.02 10.82 -9.46
N CYS A 72 -3.15 9.51 -9.58
CA CYS A 72 -2.83 8.78 -10.81
C CYS A 72 -3.94 8.92 -11.86
N GLU A 73 -5.20 8.86 -11.43
CA GLU A 73 -6.39 9.04 -12.28
C GLU A 73 -6.44 10.45 -12.88
N ASP A 74 -6.10 11.49 -12.11
CA ASP A 74 -5.98 12.87 -12.58
C ASP A 74 -4.97 13.00 -13.75
N LYS A 75 -4.03 12.06 -13.85
CA LYS A 75 -3.03 12.00 -14.92
C LYS A 75 -3.36 10.96 -16.00
N GLY A 76 -4.53 10.34 -15.95
CA GLY A 76 -4.95 9.29 -16.87
C GLY A 76 -4.13 8.00 -16.76
N VAL A 77 -3.55 7.73 -15.59
CA VAL A 77 -2.71 6.55 -15.33
C VAL A 77 -3.54 5.44 -14.70
N ARG A 78 -3.46 4.24 -15.27
CA ARG A 78 -4.12 3.05 -14.72
C ARG A 78 -3.38 2.58 -13.47
N THR A 79 -4.14 2.25 -12.43
CA THR A 79 -3.57 1.76 -11.17
C THR A 79 -4.24 0.49 -10.69
N ALA A 80 -3.49 -0.31 -9.94
CA ALA A 80 -4.00 -1.43 -9.14
C ALA A 80 -3.67 -1.14 -7.67
N GLN A 81 -4.58 -1.47 -6.76
CA GLN A 81 -4.40 -1.24 -5.33
C GLN A 81 -4.25 -2.56 -4.58
N ILE A 82 -3.27 -2.63 -3.69
CA ILE A 82 -3.03 -3.80 -2.86
C ILE A 82 -2.84 -3.35 -1.43
N LEU A 83 -3.67 -3.91 -0.55
CA LEU A 83 -3.53 -3.79 0.89
C LEU A 83 -2.90 -5.08 1.40
N ALA A 84 -1.62 -5.01 1.76
CA ALA A 84 -0.84 -6.13 2.26
C ALA A 84 -0.75 -6.08 3.79
N ARG A 85 -0.46 -7.23 4.42
CA ARG A 85 -0.31 -7.35 5.87
C ARG A 85 0.93 -8.17 6.17
N GLY A 86 1.89 -7.59 6.88
CA GLY A 86 3.16 -8.28 7.16
C GLY A 86 4.33 -7.33 7.30
N ASP A 87 5.51 -7.85 6.97
CA ASP A 87 6.72 -7.05 6.85
C ASP A 87 6.70 -6.26 5.52
N PRO A 88 6.82 -4.92 5.53
CA PRO A 88 6.74 -4.12 4.31
C PRO A 88 7.75 -4.52 3.23
N GLY A 89 8.98 -4.88 3.62
CA GLY A 89 10.03 -5.25 2.67
C GLY A 89 9.67 -6.55 1.95
N ARG A 90 9.28 -7.56 2.72
CA ARG A 90 8.85 -8.86 2.18
C ARG A 90 7.60 -8.74 1.31
N GLU A 91 6.56 -8.09 1.80
CA GLU A 91 5.28 -7.95 1.09
C GLU A 91 5.46 -7.16 -0.22
N LEU A 92 6.32 -6.15 -0.24
CA LEU A 92 6.63 -5.41 -1.46
C LEU A 92 7.26 -6.31 -2.53
N VAL A 93 8.19 -7.19 -2.13
CA VAL A 93 8.85 -8.13 -3.05
C VAL A 93 7.86 -9.17 -3.55
N GLU A 94 7.10 -9.80 -2.65
CA GLU A 94 6.12 -10.84 -3.02
C GLU A 94 5.06 -10.30 -3.99
N VAL A 95 4.56 -9.08 -3.74
CA VAL A 95 3.61 -8.42 -4.66
C VAL A 95 4.27 -8.07 -6.00
N ALA A 96 5.51 -7.58 -5.96
CA ALA A 96 6.24 -7.25 -7.19
C ALA A 96 6.43 -8.48 -8.08
N GLU A 97 6.77 -9.62 -7.50
CA GLU A 97 6.90 -10.90 -8.21
C GLU A 97 5.55 -11.40 -8.73
N ALA A 98 4.52 -11.40 -7.88
CA ALA A 98 3.18 -11.87 -8.26
C ALA A 98 2.58 -11.08 -9.43
N HIS A 99 2.87 -9.78 -9.49
CA HIS A 99 2.34 -8.87 -10.52
C HIS A 99 3.34 -8.61 -11.66
N ARG A 100 4.48 -9.31 -11.67
CA ARG A 100 5.56 -9.14 -12.66
C ARG A 100 5.94 -7.67 -12.86
N CYS A 101 6.08 -6.94 -11.76
CA CYS A 101 6.46 -5.54 -11.77
C CYS A 101 7.89 -5.40 -12.32
N SER A 102 8.07 -4.52 -13.32
CA SER A 102 9.40 -4.25 -13.90
C SER A 102 10.28 -3.36 -13.00
N VAL A 103 9.66 -2.58 -12.12
CA VAL A 103 10.32 -1.62 -11.20
C VAL A 103 9.54 -1.61 -9.88
N VAL A 104 10.25 -1.52 -8.74
CA VAL A 104 9.71 -1.35 -7.38
C VAL A 104 10.32 -0.13 -6.73
#